data_AF-A0A821GDY3-F1
#
_entry.id   AF-A0A821GDY3-F1
#
_cell.length_a   1.000
_cell.length_b   1.000
_cell.length_c   1.000
_cell.angle_alpha   90.00
_cell.angle_beta   90.00
_cell.angle_gamma   90.00
#
_symmetry.space_group_name_H-M   'P 1'
#
loop_
_entity.id
_entity.type
_entity.pdbx_description
1 polymer ?
#
loop_
_entity_poly.entity_id
_entity_poly.type
_entity_poly.pdbx_seq_one_letter_code
_entity_poly.pdbx_strand_id
1 'polypeptide(L)'
;ISYTIHESVEFLDVLLENIQGKLKTSVFRKPAAEPYILPYTSDHPRHIHSNTIHTALLRGVRLCSDVETFDLERLNIEIALLLNGYPPQFISHHFKQFFKNYNASPVYQDLHVETYQQLHLQLLNEPLTTDQVPQQLEQQQQGNETNNVHIKTKPKKQTELIIHYRYESGPLQKFSCEFRKLWEKHFCYENSSLNNIRLILGTRANKTLEHLLVNKKPRRTLLRNTETNITTTTMET
;
A
#
# COMPACT_ATOMS: atom_id res chain seq x y z
N ILE A 1 26.02 39.63 5.82
CA ILE A 1 26.08 38.15 5.91
C ILE A 1 25.57 37.62 4.58
N SER A 2 26.46 37.12 3.73
CA SER A 2 26.08 36.47 2.46
C SER A 2 25.89 34.98 2.72
N TYR A 3 24.65 34.51 2.66
CA TYR A 3 24.35 33.09 2.76
C TYR A 3 24.51 32.47 1.37
N THR A 4 25.47 31.57 1.20
CA THR A 4 25.59 30.74 0.01
C THR A 4 24.79 29.46 0.27
N ILE A 5 23.66 29.32 -0.43
CA ILE A 5 22.89 28.07 -0.42
C ILE A 5 23.78 27.01 -1.08
N HIS A 6 24.00 25.88 -0.41
CA HIS A 6 24.72 24.74 -1.01
C HIS A 6 24.02 24.30 -2.30
N GLU A 7 24.79 23.92 -3.33
CA GLU A 7 24.27 23.55 -4.66
C GLU A 7 23.37 22.31 -4.60
N SER A 8 23.63 21.40 -3.65
CA SER A 8 22.77 20.25 -3.37
C SER A 8 22.71 19.93 -1.89
N VAL A 9 21.59 19.36 -1.45
CA VAL A 9 21.35 18.91 -0.08
C VAL A 9 20.61 17.59 -0.09
N GLU A 10 21.13 16.62 0.66
CA GLU A 10 20.48 15.34 0.92
C GLU A 10 19.62 15.44 2.17
N PHE A 11 18.33 15.16 2.05
CA PHE A 11 17.42 15.13 3.20
C PHE A 11 16.49 13.93 3.13
N LEU A 12 16.66 13.01 4.10
CA LEU A 12 15.95 11.74 4.17
C LEU A 12 16.09 10.93 2.86
N ASP A 13 15.00 10.89 2.10
CA ASP A 13 14.78 10.12 0.89
C ASP A 13 14.80 11.00 -0.37
N VAL A 14 15.18 12.27 -0.22
CA VAL A 14 15.11 13.32 -1.25
C VAL A 14 16.47 13.98 -1.42
N LEU A 15 16.89 14.11 -2.67
CA LEU A 15 18.03 14.93 -3.06
C LEU A 15 17.47 16.23 -3.65
N LEU A 16 17.87 17.34 -3.03
CA LEU A 16 17.51 18.69 -3.44
C LEU A 16 18.71 19.27 -4.19
N GLU A 17 18.51 19.73 -5.42
CA GLU A 17 19.52 20.43 -6.21
C GLU A 17 19.00 21.82 -6.55
N ASN A 18 19.84 22.84 -6.36
CA ASN A 18 19.52 24.21 -6.72
C ASN A 18 20.16 24.53 -8.08
N ILE A 19 19.38 24.41 -9.14
CA ILE A 19 19.81 24.75 -10.49
C ILE A 19 19.34 26.18 -10.79
N GLN A 20 20.27 27.13 -10.72
CA GLN A 20 20.03 28.54 -11.10
C GLN A 20 18.82 29.19 -10.39
N GLY A 21 18.59 28.85 -9.12
CA GLY A 21 17.48 29.38 -8.32
C GLY A 21 16.18 28.57 -8.43
N LYS A 22 16.14 27.48 -9.20
CA LYS A 22 15.05 26.50 -9.21
C LYS A 22 15.47 25.26 -8.43
N LEU A 23 14.64 24.87 -7.47
CA LEU A 23 14.81 23.63 -6.72
C LEU A 23 14.33 22.46 -7.57
N LYS A 24 15.24 21.52 -7.82
CA LYS A 24 14.95 20.23 -8.43
C LYS A 24 15.00 19.17 -7.34
N THR A 25 13.99 18.33 -7.28
CA THR A 25 13.92 17.20 -6.35
C THR A 25 14.08 15.89 -7.10
N SER A 26 14.83 14.98 -6.50
CA SER A 26 14.98 13.60 -6.97
C SER A 26 15.00 12.62 -5.79
N VAL A 27 14.84 11.32 -6.08
CA VAL A 27 14.91 10.28 -5.04
C VAL A 27 16.35 10.04 -4.65
N PHE A 28 16.69 10.30 -3.38
CA PHE A 28 18.01 9.98 -2.86
C PHE A 28 18.06 8.52 -2.38
N ARG A 29 19.11 7.80 -2.79
CA ARG A 29 19.46 6.48 -2.27
C ARG A 29 20.86 6.52 -1.72
N LYS A 30 21.04 6.02 -0.50
CA LYS A 30 22.37 5.89 0.09
C LYS A 30 23.19 4.89 -0.76
N PRO A 31 24.46 5.16 -1.07
CA PRO A 31 25.29 4.25 -1.86
C PRO A 31 25.43 2.84 -1.26
N ALA A 32 25.36 2.74 0.08
CA ALA A 32 25.40 1.49 0.81
C ALA A 32 24.03 0.82 0.99
N ALA A 33 22.94 1.44 0.53
CA ALA A 33 21.61 0.85 0.60
C ALA A 33 21.48 -0.21 -0.50
N GLU A 34 21.39 -1.46 -0.08
CA GLU A 34 21.01 -2.54 -0.97
C GLU A 34 19.58 -2.31 -1.50
N PRO A 35 19.28 -2.67 -2.77
CA PRO A 35 17.96 -2.52 -3.35
C PRO A 35 16.98 -3.59 -2.83
N TYR A 36 16.95 -3.81 -1.52
CA TYR A 36 16.04 -4.76 -0.89
C TYR A 36 14.62 -4.22 -0.90
N ILE A 37 13.87 -4.68 -1.88
CA ILE A 37 12.41 -4.62 -1.91
C ILE A 37 11.91 -5.97 -1.41
N LEU A 38 10.66 -6.04 -0.96
CA LEU A 38 10.03 -7.30 -0.59
C LEU A 38 10.21 -8.37 -1.70
N PRO A 39 10.96 -9.47 -1.48
CA PRO A 39 11.21 -10.48 -2.51
C PRO A 39 9.91 -11.13 -2.98
N TYR A 40 9.79 -11.42 -4.29
CA TYR A 40 8.57 -12.02 -4.84
C TYR A 40 8.32 -13.45 -4.35
N THR A 41 9.37 -14.14 -3.91
CA THR A 41 9.31 -15.49 -3.32
C THR A 41 8.85 -15.48 -1.86
N SER A 42 8.72 -14.31 -1.23
CA SER A 42 8.28 -14.22 0.16
C SER A 42 6.81 -14.61 0.32
N ASP A 43 6.45 -15.06 1.54
CA ASP A 43 5.11 -15.56 1.89
C ASP A 43 4.14 -14.39 2.19
N HIS A 44 3.96 -13.47 1.24
CA HIS A 44 3.10 -12.30 1.38
C HIS A 44 2.01 -12.25 0.32
N PRO A 45 0.74 -11.99 0.66
CA PRO A 45 -0.35 -11.93 -0.31
C PRO A 45 -0.04 -11.13 -1.58
N ARG A 46 -0.57 -11.55 -2.74
CA ARG A 46 -0.32 -10.92 -4.04
C ARG A 46 -0.62 -9.41 -4.07
N HIS A 47 -1.60 -8.96 -3.29
CA HIS A 47 -1.93 -7.54 -3.18
C HIS A 47 -0.80 -6.74 -2.51
N ILE A 48 -0.01 -7.34 -1.62
CA ILE A 48 1.16 -6.71 -1.01
C ILE A 48 2.23 -6.47 -2.08
N HIS A 49 2.56 -7.49 -2.87
CA HIS A 49 3.50 -7.37 -3.99
C HIS A 49 3.05 -6.33 -5.03
N SER A 50 1.76 -6.31 -5.37
CA SER A 50 1.19 -5.28 -6.24
C SER A 50 1.29 -3.88 -5.62
N ASN A 51 0.99 -3.77 -4.32
CA ASN A 51 1.06 -2.51 -3.60
C ASN A 51 2.50 -1.99 -3.50
N THR A 52 3.48 -2.86 -3.30
CA THR A 52 4.91 -2.49 -3.30
C THR A 52 5.27 -1.75 -4.59
N ILE A 53 4.90 -2.28 -5.76
CA ILE A 53 5.12 -1.64 -7.05
C ILE A 53 4.40 -0.27 -7.12
N HIS A 54 3.11 -0.26 -6.75
CA HIS A 54 2.30 0.94 -6.78
C HIS A 54 2.88 2.06 -5.90
N THR A 55 3.27 1.74 -4.66
CA THR A 55 3.85 2.70 -3.72
C THR A 55 5.22 3.21 -4.15
N ALA A 56 6.04 2.36 -4.79
CA ALA A 56 7.33 2.78 -5.32
C ALA A 56 7.17 3.80 -6.45
N LEU A 57 6.25 3.54 -7.38
CA LEU A 57 5.91 4.48 -8.46
C LEU A 57 5.31 5.78 -7.92
N LEU A 58 4.35 5.68 -6.99
CA LEU A 58 3.73 6.83 -6.35
C LEU A 58 4.77 7.73 -5.68
N ARG A 59 5.70 7.13 -4.93
CA ARG A 59 6.83 7.85 -4.32
C ARG A 59 7.72 8.48 -5.38
N GLY A 60 8.08 7.75 -6.43
CA GLY A 60 8.91 8.26 -7.52
C GLY A 60 8.30 9.49 -8.18
N VAL A 61 7.01 9.45 -8.53
CA VAL A 61 6.34 10.60 -9.13
C VAL A 61 6.29 11.78 -8.17
N ARG A 62 5.98 11.57 -6.89
CA ARG A 62 5.88 12.67 -5.90
C ARG A 62 7.22 13.34 -5.63
N LEU A 63 8.31 12.58 -5.64
CA LEU A 63 9.63 13.09 -5.30
C LEU A 63 10.38 13.68 -6.51
N CYS A 64 10.17 13.17 -7.72
CA CYS A 64 10.87 13.68 -8.90
C CYS A 64 10.16 14.92 -9.47
N SER A 65 10.87 16.05 -9.55
CA SER A 65 10.32 17.26 -10.19
C SER A 65 10.27 17.16 -11.72
N ASP A 66 11.27 16.51 -12.33
CA ASP A 66 11.42 16.42 -13.78
C ASP A 66 11.07 15.04 -14.33
N VAL A 67 10.59 14.99 -15.57
CA VAL A 67 10.23 13.74 -16.25
C VAL A 67 11.44 12.84 -16.49
N GLU A 68 12.60 13.41 -16.82
CA GLU A 68 13.83 12.64 -17.07
C GLU A 68 14.33 11.96 -15.79
N THR A 69 14.28 12.71 -14.68
CA THR A 69 14.66 12.20 -13.36
C THR A 69 13.68 11.14 -12.87
N PHE A 70 12.40 11.30 -13.18
CA PHE A 70 11.40 10.28 -12.95
C PHE A 70 11.63 9.03 -13.80
N ASP A 71 12.02 9.15 -15.06
CA ASP A 71 12.27 7.99 -15.92
C ASP A 71 13.47 7.17 -15.43
N LEU A 72 14.55 7.83 -15.01
CA LEU A 72 15.67 7.18 -14.34
C LEU A 72 15.22 6.46 -13.06
N GLU A 73 14.36 7.09 -12.27
CA GLU A 73 13.81 6.48 -11.06
C GLU A 73 12.93 5.27 -11.36
N ARG A 74 12.09 5.36 -12.41
CA ARG A 74 11.26 4.26 -12.90
C ARG A 74 12.11 3.07 -13.32
N LEU A 75 13.20 3.31 -14.06
CA LEU A 75 14.16 2.27 -14.46
C LEU A 75 14.83 1.63 -13.24
N ASN A 76 15.23 2.43 -12.25
CA ASN A 76 15.80 1.92 -11.01
C ASN A 76 14.81 1.03 -10.24
N ILE A 77 13.53 1.42 -10.18
CA ILE A 77 12.47 0.62 -9.57
C ILE A 77 12.30 -0.70 -10.34
N GLU A 78 12.27 -0.66 -11.66
CA GLU A 78 12.14 -1.85 -12.51
C GLU A 78 13.30 -2.83 -12.30
N ILE A 79 14.54 -2.33 -12.30
CA ILE A 79 15.74 -3.12 -12.02
C ILE A 79 15.67 -3.74 -10.61
N ALA A 80 15.30 -2.95 -9.60
CA ALA A 80 15.19 -3.45 -8.23
C ALA A 80 14.12 -4.56 -8.12
N LEU A 81 12.98 -4.43 -8.78
CA LEU A 81 11.95 -5.47 -8.80
C LEU A 81 12.44 -6.76 -9.48
N LEU A 82 13.15 -6.64 -10.60
CA LEU A 82 13.72 -7.79 -11.30
C LEU A 82 14.76 -8.52 -10.44
N LEU A 83 15.64 -7.77 -9.76
CA LEU A 83 16.62 -8.34 -8.82
C LEU A 83 15.96 -9.08 -7.65
N ASN A 84 14.78 -8.61 -7.20
CA ASN A 84 13.99 -9.25 -6.15
C ASN A 84 13.06 -10.37 -6.67
N GLY A 85 13.24 -10.80 -7.92
CA GLY A 85 12.58 -11.99 -8.50
C GLY A 85 11.15 -11.76 -9.00
N TYR A 86 10.73 -10.52 -9.22
CA TYR A 86 9.39 -10.24 -9.75
C TYR A 86 9.30 -10.65 -11.23
N PRO A 87 8.22 -11.33 -11.66
CA PRO A 87 8.02 -11.70 -13.06
C PRO A 87 7.89 -10.44 -13.95
N PRO A 88 8.59 -10.36 -15.10
CA PRO A 88 8.53 -9.18 -15.98
C PRO A 88 7.10 -8.81 -16.41
N GLN A 89 6.28 -9.82 -16.74
CA GLN A 89 4.88 -9.62 -17.12
C GLN A 89 4.05 -8.99 -15.99
N PHE A 90 4.35 -9.34 -14.73
CA PHE A 90 3.69 -8.79 -13.56
C PHE A 90 4.06 -7.32 -13.36
N ILE A 91 5.34 -6.99 -13.52
CA ILE A 91 5.86 -5.61 -13.45
C ILE A 91 5.19 -4.75 -14.54
N SER A 92 5.28 -5.17 -15.80
CA SER A 92 4.71 -4.40 -16.93
C SER A 92 3.20 -4.22 -16.80
N HIS A 93 2.48 -5.22 -16.30
CA HIS A 93 1.05 -5.10 -16.04
C HIS A 93 0.75 -3.99 -15.03
N HIS A 94 1.43 -4.00 -13.89
CA HIS A 94 1.20 -3.02 -12.83
C HIS A 94 1.68 -1.61 -13.19
N PHE A 95 2.76 -1.48 -13.95
CA PHE A 95 3.21 -0.19 -14.49
C PHE A 95 2.13 0.40 -15.41
N LYS A 96 1.67 -0.37 -16.40
CA LYS A 96 0.59 0.06 -17.31
C LYS A 96 -0.69 0.41 -16.56
N GLN A 97 -1.04 -0.39 -15.55
CA GLN A 97 -2.22 -0.12 -14.73
C GLN A 97 -2.09 1.18 -13.94
N PHE A 98 -0.91 1.46 -13.37
CA PHE A 98 -0.64 2.72 -12.67
C PHE A 98 -0.89 3.93 -13.56
N PHE A 99 -0.22 4.00 -14.71
CA PHE A 99 -0.38 5.14 -15.63
C PHE A 99 -1.78 5.24 -16.22
N LYS A 100 -2.45 4.11 -16.45
CA LYS A 100 -3.85 4.09 -16.89
C LYS A 100 -4.79 4.70 -15.83
N ASN A 101 -4.58 4.39 -14.55
CA ASN A 101 -5.45 4.88 -13.47
C ASN A 101 -5.38 6.40 -13.33
N TYR A 102 -4.23 7.02 -13.63
CA TYR A 102 -4.04 8.47 -13.57
C TYR A 102 -4.13 9.16 -14.94
N ASN A 103 -4.66 8.48 -15.97
CA ASN A 103 -4.75 9.01 -17.35
C ASN A 103 -3.40 9.50 -17.94
N ALA A 104 -2.28 8.97 -17.44
CA ALA A 104 -0.93 9.38 -17.79
C ALA A 104 -0.21 8.33 -18.67
N SER A 105 -0.96 7.58 -19.49
CA SER A 105 -0.41 6.62 -20.45
C SER A 105 0.71 7.19 -21.36
N PRO A 106 0.64 8.44 -21.83
CA PRO A 106 1.69 9.01 -22.69
C PRO A 106 3.05 9.16 -21.99
N VAL A 107 3.06 9.31 -20.67
CA VAL A 107 4.33 9.41 -19.89
C VAL A 107 5.11 8.11 -19.98
N TYR A 108 4.42 6.98 -20.04
CA TYR A 108 5.04 5.66 -20.11
C TYR A 108 5.60 5.33 -21.51
N GLN A 109 5.08 5.95 -22.56
CA GLN A 109 5.45 5.64 -23.95
C GLN A 109 6.43 6.64 -24.54
N ASP A 110 6.15 7.94 -24.38
CA ASP A 110 6.81 9.01 -25.13
C ASP A 110 7.46 10.07 -24.23
N LEU A 111 7.54 9.84 -22.90
CA LEU A 111 8.07 10.78 -21.90
C LEU A 111 7.50 12.21 -22.04
N HIS A 112 6.18 12.33 -22.21
CA HIS A 112 5.54 13.64 -22.40
C HIS A 112 5.62 14.51 -21.15
N VAL A 113 6.36 15.63 -21.24
CA VAL A 113 6.65 16.54 -20.11
C VAL A 113 5.40 17.13 -19.48
N GLU A 114 4.47 17.67 -20.28
CA GLU A 114 3.28 18.35 -19.75
C GLU A 114 2.35 17.37 -19.02
N THR A 115 2.24 16.14 -19.53
CA THR A 115 1.41 15.09 -18.93
C THR A 115 2.01 14.64 -17.60
N TYR A 116 3.35 14.56 -17.54
CA TYR A 116 4.05 14.27 -16.29
C TYR A 116 3.82 15.37 -15.25
N GLN A 117 3.90 16.65 -15.64
CA GLN A 117 3.68 17.76 -14.71
C GLN A 117 2.25 17.76 -14.13
N GLN A 118 1.24 17.48 -14.97
CA GLN A 118 -0.14 17.33 -14.52
C GLN A 118 -0.28 16.18 -13.50
N LEU A 119 0.31 15.02 -13.80
CA LEU A 119 0.33 13.86 -12.91
C LEU A 119 1.02 14.19 -11.58
N HIS A 120 2.19 14.83 -11.65
CA HIS A 120 2.98 15.21 -10.48
C HIS A 120 2.19 16.14 -9.54
N LEU A 121 1.60 17.21 -10.10
CA LEU A 121 0.78 18.14 -9.32
C LEU A 121 -0.48 17.47 -8.74
N GLN A 122 -1.13 16.58 -9.50
CA GLN A 122 -2.27 15.83 -9.00
C GLN A 122 -1.88 14.97 -7.79
N LEU A 123 -0.76 14.23 -7.89
CA LEU A 123 -0.31 13.30 -6.85
C LEU A 123 0.29 13.99 -5.62
N LEU A 124 0.90 15.16 -5.78
CA LEU A 124 1.38 15.98 -4.67
C LEU A 124 0.23 16.46 -3.76
N ASN A 125 -0.92 16.79 -4.37
CA ASN A 125 -2.09 17.29 -3.65
C ASN A 125 -3.00 16.17 -3.11
N GLU A 126 -2.76 14.91 -3.51
CA GLU A 126 -3.55 13.77 -3.05
C GLU A 126 -3.15 13.37 -1.61
N PRO A 127 -4.07 13.40 -0.62
CA PRO A 127 -3.74 13.01 0.74
C PRO A 127 -3.39 11.51 0.80
N LEU A 128 -2.33 11.13 1.53
CA LEU A 128 -2.09 9.72 1.82
C LEU A 128 -3.28 9.19 2.62
N THR A 129 -3.80 8.03 2.21
CA THR A 129 -5.04 7.40 2.72
C THR A 129 -5.12 7.25 4.25
N THR A 130 -4.00 7.37 4.97
CA THR A 130 -3.95 7.39 6.44
C THR A 130 -4.81 8.50 7.06
N ASP A 131 -4.98 9.65 6.39
CA ASP A 131 -5.77 10.77 6.93
C ASP A 131 -7.28 10.63 6.70
N GLN A 132 -7.73 9.69 5.87
CA GLN A 132 -9.16 9.51 5.53
C GLN A 132 -9.88 8.50 6.44
N VAL A 133 -9.16 7.78 7.30
CA VAL A 133 -9.73 6.69 8.11
C VAL A 133 -10.72 7.14 9.21
N PRO A 134 -10.70 8.37 9.78
CA PRO A 134 -11.64 8.68 10.87
C PRO A 134 -13.12 8.80 10.44
N GLN A 135 -13.45 9.16 9.19
CA GLN A 135 -14.83 9.59 8.87
C GLN A 135 -15.79 8.48 8.42
N GLN A 136 -15.30 7.31 7.99
CA GLN A 136 -16.18 6.25 7.46
C GLN A 136 -16.65 5.25 8.53
N LEU A 137 -15.98 5.18 9.68
CA LEU A 137 -16.34 4.25 10.76
C LEU A 137 -17.42 4.80 11.71
N GLU A 138 -17.63 6.12 11.78
CA GLU A 138 -18.60 6.74 12.70
C GLU A 138 -20.03 6.79 12.14
N GLN A 139 -20.24 6.70 10.83
CA GLN A 139 -21.57 6.83 10.22
C GLN A 139 -22.43 5.55 10.24
N GLN A 140 -21.90 4.40 10.68
CA GLN A 140 -22.65 3.14 10.67
C GLN A 140 -23.39 2.81 11.99
N GLN A 141 -23.34 3.67 13.01
CA GLN A 141 -23.93 3.35 14.33
C GLN A 141 -25.06 4.26 14.81
N GLN A 142 -25.51 5.26 14.03
CA GLN A 142 -26.66 6.08 14.43
C GLN A 142 -27.59 6.34 13.24
N GLY A 143 -28.73 5.65 13.20
CA GLY A 143 -29.73 5.82 12.14
C GLY A 143 -30.89 4.82 12.25
N ASN A 144 -31.84 5.16 13.10
CA ASN A 144 -32.99 4.38 13.55
C ASN A 144 -34.06 4.08 12.49
N GLU A 145 -34.78 2.98 12.77
CA GLU A 145 -36.23 2.78 12.70
C GLU A 145 -37.10 3.99 12.29
N THR A 146 -37.89 3.87 11.21
CA THR A 146 -39.37 3.89 11.21
C THR A 146 -39.99 3.87 9.78
N ASN A 147 -41.06 3.08 9.65
CA ASN A 147 -42.23 3.21 8.78
C ASN A 147 -42.21 2.95 7.24
N ASN A 148 -42.75 1.77 6.92
CA ASN A 148 -43.83 1.44 5.98
C ASN A 148 -43.68 1.49 4.44
N VAL A 149 -43.82 0.28 3.88
CA VAL A 149 -44.57 -0.13 2.68
C VAL A 149 -44.17 0.49 1.33
N HIS A 150 -43.24 -0.21 0.67
CA HIS A 150 -43.48 -0.58 -0.72
C HIS A 150 -42.91 -1.98 -0.98
N ILE A 151 -43.79 -2.95 -1.18
CA ILE A 151 -43.46 -4.29 -1.64
C ILE A 151 -42.96 -4.14 -3.08
N LYS A 152 -41.66 -3.94 -3.23
CA LYS A 152 -40.93 -4.30 -4.45
C LYS A 152 -40.16 -5.56 -4.10
N THR A 153 -40.61 -6.67 -4.65
CA THR A 153 -39.93 -7.97 -4.60
C THR A 153 -38.46 -7.76 -4.97
N LYS A 154 -37.59 -7.78 -3.95
CA LYS A 154 -36.14 -7.70 -4.12
C LYS A 154 -35.70 -8.93 -4.94
N PRO A 155 -34.88 -8.79 -6.00
CA PRO A 155 -34.22 -9.94 -6.57
C PRO A 155 -33.42 -10.63 -5.46
N LYS A 156 -33.50 -11.97 -5.38
CA LYS A 156 -32.83 -12.79 -4.36
C LYS A 156 -31.38 -12.30 -4.17
N LYS A 157 -31.06 -11.77 -2.98
CA LYS A 157 -29.69 -11.35 -2.62
C LYS A 157 -28.73 -12.49 -2.95
N GLN A 158 -27.84 -12.27 -3.90
CA GLN A 158 -26.72 -13.16 -4.17
C GLN A 158 -25.93 -13.29 -2.87
N THR A 159 -25.83 -14.51 -2.34
CA THR A 159 -25.18 -14.69 -1.04
C THR A 159 -23.67 -14.76 -1.29
N GLU A 160 -22.87 -13.86 -0.74
CA GLU A 160 -21.43 -13.88 -0.94
C GLU A 160 -20.79 -14.85 0.06
N LEU A 161 -19.99 -15.80 -0.43
CA LEU A 161 -19.24 -16.73 0.40
C LEU A 161 -17.75 -16.40 0.30
N ILE A 162 -17.18 -15.92 1.40
CA ILE A 162 -15.75 -15.61 1.47
C ILE A 162 -15.00 -16.82 2.03
N ILE A 163 -14.18 -17.45 1.20
CA ILE A 163 -13.32 -18.56 1.62
C ILE A 163 -11.91 -18.04 1.76
N HIS A 164 -11.35 -18.24 2.96
CA HIS A 164 -9.98 -17.84 3.24
C HIS A 164 -9.03 -19.02 3.11
N TYR A 165 -7.90 -18.81 2.44
CA TYR A 165 -6.87 -19.83 2.26
C TYR A 165 -5.46 -19.26 2.48
N ARG A 166 -4.50 -20.17 2.68
CA ARG A 166 -3.10 -19.86 2.96
C ARG A 166 -2.31 -19.77 1.66
N TYR A 167 -2.18 -18.55 1.16
CA TYR A 167 -1.29 -18.06 0.11
C TYR A 167 -1.26 -18.79 -1.26
N GLU A 168 -0.89 -18.07 -2.32
CA GLU A 168 -0.60 -18.63 -3.65
C GLU A 168 0.87 -18.40 -3.94
N SER A 169 1.73 -19.41 -3.70
CA SER A 169 3.10 -19.41 -4.21
C SER A 169 3.34 -20.59 -5.14
N GLY A 170 4.20 -20.37 -6.15
CA GLY A 170 4.60 -21.41 -7.11
C GLY A 170 3.42 -22.03 -7.88
N PRO A 171 3.29 -23.37 -7.98
CA PRO A 171 2.26 -24.06 -8.78
C PRO A 171 0.81 -23.73 -8.35
N LEU A 172 0.63 -23.05 -7.21
CA LEU A 172 -0.66 -22.58 -6.70
C LEU A 172 -1.15 -21.27 -7.32
N GLN A 173 -0.42 -20.65 -8.26
CA GLN A 173 -0.93 -19.48 -9.03
C GLN A 173 -2.26 -19.76 -9.75
N LYS A 174 -2.55 -21.03 -10.05
CA LYS A 174 -3.80 -21.46 -10.67
C LYS A 174 -4.84 -21.92 -9.64
N PHE A 175 -4.55 -21.89 -8.33
CA PHE A 175 -5.43 -22.40 -7.29
C PHE A 175 -6.81 -21.76 -7.35
N SER A 176 -6.90 -20.43 -7.43
CA SER A 176 -8.20 -19.75 -7.57
C SER A 176 -9.01 -20.22 -8.79
N CYS A 177 -8.36 -20.45 -9.92
CA CYS A 177 -8.98 -20.95 -11.14
C CYS A 177 -9.42 -22.42 -11.00
N GLU A 178 -8.53 -23.30 -10.52
CA GLU A 178 -8.82 -24.72 -10.33
C GLU A 178 -9.87 -24.94 -9.23
N PHE A 179 -9.84 -24.14 -8.17
CA PHE A 179 -10.85 -24.18 -7.11
C PHE A 179 -12.22 -23.74 -7.63
N ARG A 180 -12.30 -22.73 -8.49
CA ARG A 180 -13.56 -22.36 -9.15
C ARG A 180 -14.09 -23.48 -10.04
N LYS A 181 -13.22 -24.13 -10.82
CA LYS A 181 -13.61 -25.30 -11.64
C LYS A 181 -14.13 -26.44 -10.76
N LEU A 182 -13.48 -26.72 -9.64
CA LEU A 182 -13.95 -27.71 -8.66
C LEU A 182 -15.29 -27.29 -8.03
N TRP A 183 -15.43 -26.01 -7.70
CA TRP A 183 -16.66 -25.48 -7.12
C TRP A 183 -17.83 -25.63 -8.07
N GLU A 184 -17.67 -25.20 -9.33
CA GLU A 184 -18.66 -25.33 -10.37
C GLU A 184 -19.01 -26.80 -10.64
N LYS A 185 -18.00 -27.67 -10.72
CA LYS A 185 -18.19 -29.11 -10.96
C LYS A 185 -18.99 -29.81 -9.86
N HIS A 186 -18.76 -29.48 -8.60
CA HIS A 186 -19.30 -30.23 -7.46
C HIS A 186 -20.50 -29.56 -6.79
N PHE A 187 -20.64 -28.25 -6.89
CA PHE A 187 -21.66 -27.48 -6.17
C PHE A 187 -22.62 -26.74 -7.08
N CYS A 188 -22.33 -26.59 -8.38
CA CYS A 188 -23.22 -25.95 -9.34
C CYS A 188 -23.88 -26.95 -10.30
N TYR A 189 -25.04 -27.50 -9.91
CA TYR A 189 -25.89 -28.35 -10.75
C TYR A 189 -27.34 -27.81 -10.77
N GLU A 190 -28.18 -28.29 -11.69
CA GLU A 190 -29.47 -27.67 -12.06
C GLU A 190 -30.46 -27.44 -10.90
N ASN A 191 -30.26 -28.06 -9.73
CA ASN A 191 -31.11 -27.90 -8.55
C ASN A 191 -30.35 -27.45 -7.28
N SER A 192 -29.12 -26.96 -7.41
CA SER A 192 -28.33 -26.53 -6.25
C SER A 192 -28.70 -25.11 -5.79
N SER A 193 -28.97 -24.96 -4.49
CA SER A 193 -29.13 -23.65 -3.83
C SER A 193 -27.85 -22.80 -3.85
N LEU A 194 -26.71 -23.41 -4.20
CA LEU A 194 -25.39 -22.78 -4.22
C LEU A 194 -25.07 -22.08 -5.55
N ASN A 195 -25.89 -22.24 -6.60
CA ASN A 195 -25.74 -21.54 -7.89
C ASN A 195 -25.82 -20.01 -7.74
N ASN A 196 -26.53 -19.52 -6.72
CA ASN A 196 -26.70 -18.09 -6.46
C ASN A 196 -25.67 -17.53 -5.47
N ILE A 197 -24.59 -18.28 -5.18
CA ILE A 197 -23.53 -17.87 -4.25
C ILE A 197 -22.34 -17.33 -5.03
N ARG A 198 -21.94 -16.09 -4.73
CA ARG A 198 -20.72 -15.50 -5.29
C ARG A 198 -19.54 -15.86 -4.39
N LEU A 199 -18.63 -16.68 -4.92
CA LEU A 199 -17.45 -17.13 -4.19
C LEU A 199 -16.31 -16.10 -4.27
N ILE A 200 -15.87 -15.60 -3.12
CA ILE A 200 -14.75 -14.66 -3.00
C ILE A 200 -13.61 -15.38 -2.26
N LEU A 201 -12.49 -15.57 -2.94
CA LEU A 201 -11.30 -16.16 -2.34
C LEU A 201 -10.43 -15.06 -1.73
N GLY A 202 -10.22 -15.14 -0.41
CA GLY A 202 -9.37 -14.22 0.34
C GLY A 202 -8.12 -14.92 0.85
N THR A 203 -6.98 -14.24 0.85
CA THR A 203 -5.76 -14.76 1.50
C THR A 203 -5.74 -14.33 2.97
N ARG A 204 -5.34 -15.23 3.87
CA ARG A 204 -5.04 -14.88 5.27
C ARG A 204 -3.54 -15.07 5.50
N ALA A 205 -2.84 -13.99 5.84
CA ALA A 205 -1.51 -14.08 6.40
C ALA A 205 -1.63 -14.62 7.84
N ASN A 206 -0.75 -15.54 8.24
CA ASN A 206 -0.63 -15.89 9.66
C ASN A 206 -0.12 -14.67 10.42
N LYS A 207 -0.61 -14.48 11.65
CA LYS A 207 0.01 -13.51 12.57
C LYS A 207 1.45 -13.99 12.80
N THR A 208 2.44 -13.20 12.41
CA THR A 208 3.84 -13.49 12.75
C THR A 208 3.99 -13.53 14.28
N LEU A 209 5.00 -14.25 14.77
CA LEU A 209 5.32 -14.27 16.21
C LEU A 209 5.49 -12.83 16.73
N GLU A 210 6.11 -11.96 15.94
CA GLU A 210 6.21 -10.52 16.19
C GLU A 210 4.83 -9.87 16.43
N HIS A 211 3.83 -10.16 15.60
CA HIS A 211 2.48 -9.61 15.78
C HIS A 211 1.78 -10.15 17.05
N LEU A 212 2.17 -11.33 17.55
CA LEU A 212 1.73 -11.82 18.86
C LEU A 212 2.49 -11.14 20.02
N LEU A 213 3.76 -10.80 19.80
CA LEU A 213 4.65 -10.17 20.79
C LEU A 213 4.44 -8.65 20.94
N VAL A 214 4.03 -7.95 19.87
CA VAL A 214 3.84 -6.49 19.85
C VAL A 214 2.55 -6.05 20.56
N ASN A 215 1.57 -6.93 20.71
CA ASN A 215 0.23 -6.58 21.23
C ASN A 215 0.16 -6.31 22.75
N LYS A 216 1.28 -6.26 23.47
CA LYS A 216 1.29 -5.80 24.85
C LYS A 216 2.32 -4.68 25.02
N LYS A 217 1.94 -3.47 24.62
CA LYS A 217 2.59 -2.26 25.15
C LYS A 217 2.57 -2.39 26.68
N PRO A 218 3.74 -2.36 27.36
CA PRO A 218 3.77 -2.54 28.81
C PRO A 218 2.89 -1.47 29.47
N ARG A 219 2.16 -1.86 30.53
CA ARG A 219 1.27 -0.94 31.24
C ARG A 219 2.07 0.29 31.67
N ARG A 220 1.53 1.49 31.45
CA ARG A 220 2.17 2.80 31.74
C ARG A 220 2.72 2.91 33.17
N THR A 221 2.21 2.12 34.11
CA THR A 221 2.68 2.03 35.49
C THR A 221 4.12 1.52 35.61
N LEU A 222 4.61 0.70 34.67
CA LEU A 222 5.99 0.20 34.63
C LEU A 222 6.98 1.23 34.07
N LEU A 223 6.49 2.30 33.43
CA LEU A 223 7.31 3.34 32.79
C LEU A 223 7.41 4.62 33.64
N ARG A 224 6.87 4.62 34.87
CA ARG A 224 7.08 5.70 35.83
C ARG A 224 8.14 5.26 36.83
N ASN A 225 9.29 5.95 36.83
CA ASN A 225 10.25 5.87 37.93
C ASN A 225 9.52 6.25 39.22
N THR A 226 9.41 5.31 40.15
CA THR A 226 8.93 5.56 41.51
C THR A 226 10.09 6.08 42.35
N GLU A 227 10.63 7.24 41.96
CA GLU A 227 11.53 8.02 42.81
C GLU A 227 10.77 9.23 43.33
N THR A 228 9.84 8.98 44.23
CA THR A 228 9.35 10.00 45.16
C THR A 228 9.15 9.32 46.51
N ASN A 229 10.20 9.34 47.33
CA ASN A 229 10.10 9.39 48.79
C ASN A 229 11.38 10.04 49.30
N ILE A 230 11.42 11.37 49.17
CA ILE A 230 12.23 12.20 50.05
C ILE A 230 11.50 12.17 51.39
N THR A 231 12.04 11.47 52.37
CA THR A 231 11.64 11.65 53.77
C THR A 231 12.84 12.22 54.50
N THR A 232 12.98 13.55 54.43
CA THR A 232 13.69 14.34 55.42
C THR A 232 13.01 14.13 56.77
N THR A 233 13.67 13.41 57.68
CA THR A 233 13.35 13.47 59.12
C THR A 233 14.58 14.01 59.82
N THR A 234 14.54 15.30 60.11
CA THR A 234 15.38 16.02 61.08
C THR A 234 14.72 15.99 62.46
N MET A 235 15.55 16.14 63.50
CA MET A 235 15.26 16.28 64.95
C MET A 235 15.06 14.94 65.67
N GLU A 236 15.64 14.59 66.82
CA GLU A 236 16.22 15.32 67.97
C GLU A 236 16.90 14.20 68.82
N THR A 237 18.13 14.27 69.33
CA THR A 237 18.61 14.93 70.56
C THR A 237 20.08 14.55 70.75
#